data_AF-A0A8B2HS07-F1
#
_entry.id   AF-A0A8B2HS07-F1
#
_cell.length_a   1.000
_cell.length_b   1.000
_cell.length_c   1.000
_cell.angle_alpha   90.00
_cell.angle_beta   90.00
_cell.angle_gamma   90.00
#
_symmetry.space_group_name_H-M   'P 1'
#
loop_
_entity.id
_entity.type
_entity.pdbx_description
1 polymer ?
#
loop_
_entity_poly.entity_id
_entity_poly.type
_entity_poly.pdbx_seq_one_letter_code
_entity_poly.pdbx_strand_id
1 'polypeptide(L)'
;MNKFIITTIIVVVAGISVAFASPLFYNTEINEPLPDSMMEDTMMEDTMMEDTMMEDTMMEDTMMEDTMMEDTMMEDTMMEDTMRKSYSGTFVGVGDGIHDVKGESRVLFLDDGRDVLRLENFKSTNGPDLYVYLSTDTKATNIVNLGALKANIGNQNYEIPDGTDLEKYNHVLIWCKSFSVLFGSAELTATS
;
A
#
# COMPACT_ATOMS: atom_id res chain seq x y z
N MET A 1 41.84 2.89 -42.31
CA MET A 1 41.20 2.82 -40.97
C MET A 1 41.78 1.63 -40.23
N ASN A 2 42.42 1.81 -39.09
CA ASN A 2 43.07 0.70 -38.37
C ASN A 2 42.00 -0.23 -37.78
N LYS A 3 42.08 -1.54 -38.03
CA LYS A 3 41.08 -2.52 -37.55
C LYS A 3 40.89 -2.42 -36.03
N PHE A 4 41.96 -2.14 -35.29
CA PHE A 4 41.93 -1.90 -33.84
C PHE A 4 41.11 -0.67 -33.41
N ILE A 5 41.13 0.41 -34.20
CA ILE A 5 40.36 1.63 -33.92
C ILE A 5 38.86 1.35 -34.13
N ILE A 6 38.50 0.60 -35.17
CA ILE A 6 37.10 0.23 -35.45
C ILE A 6 36.56 -0.66 -34.33
N THR A 7 37.31 -1.68 -33.90
CA THR A 7 36.87 -2.58 -32.81
C THR A 7 36.69 -1.84 -31.50
N THR A 8 37.60 -0.91 -31.17
CA THR A 8 37.49 -0.12 -29.94
C THR A 8 36.28 0.80 -29.96
N ILE A 9 36.00 1.46 -31.10
CA ILE A 9 34.82 2.30 -31.26
C ILE A 9 33.54 1.46 -31.11
N ILE A 10 33.48 0.26 -31.72
CA ILE A 10 32.31 -0.61 -31.59
C ILE A 10 32.07 -1.01 -30.13
N VAL A 11 33.12 -1.38 -29.39
CA VAL A 11 32.98 -1.76 -27.97
C VAL A 11 32.54 -0.58 -27.11
N VAL A 12 33.08 0.62 -27.35
CA VAL A 12 32.68 1.83 -26.62
C VAL A 12 31.25 2.22 -26.96
N VAL A 13 30.86 2.19 -28.24
CA VAL A 13 29.49 2.47 -28.67
C VAL A 13 28.50 1.43 -28.13
N ALA A 14 28.86 0.15 -28.13
CA ALA A 14 28.06 -0.93 -27.55
C ALA A 14 27.90 -0.78 -26.03
N GLY A 15 28.99 -0.46 -25.31
CA GLY A 15 28.94 -0.23 -23.86
C GLY A 15 28.10 0.98 -23.48
N ILE A 16 28.21 2.08 -24.25
CA ILE A 16 27.37 3.26 -24.09
C ILE A 16 25.90 2.92 -24.38
N SER A 17 25.61 2.22 -25.48
CA SER A 17 24.22 1.86 -25.83
C SER A 17 23.56 0.89 -24.84
N VAL A 18 24.31 0.03 -24.16
CA VAL A 18 23.78 -0.79 -23.04
C VAL A 18 23.50 0.07 -21.80
N ALA A 19 24.34 1.06 -21.49
CA ALA A 19 24.09 1.99 -20.38
C ALA A 19 22.93 2.98 -20.65
N PHE A 20 22.63 3.25 -21.92
CA PHE A 20 21.47 4.03 -22.37
C PHE A 20 20.27 3.17 -22.78
N ALA A 21 20.36 1.83 -22.67
CA ALA A 21 19.18 0.97 -22.63
C ALA A 21 18.51 1.22 -21.28
N SER A 22 17.82 2.36 -21.25
CA SER A 22 17.03 2.99 -20.19
C SER A 22 16.14 2.00 -19.44
N PRO A 23 15.46 2.44 -18.36
CA PRO A 23 14.48 1.63 -17.61
C PRO A 23 13.51 0.83 -18.50
N LEU A 24 13.27 1.31 -19.73
CA LEU A 24 12.56 0.65 -20.82
C LEU A 24 12.90 -0.84 -21.05
N PHE A 25 14.15 -1.30 -20.87
CA PHE A 25 14.57 -2.64 -21.30
C PHE A 25 14.93 -3.62 -20.17
N TYR A 26 15.10 -3.14 -18.94
CA TYR A 26 15.50 -3.98 -17.81
C TYR A 26 14.51 -3.85 -16.66
N ASN A 27 14.13 -4.98 -16.08
CA ASN A 27 13.27 -4.98 -14.90
C ASN A 27 14.08 -4.60 -13.66
N THR A 28 13.49 -3.77 -12.83
CA THR A 28 13.92 -3.43 -11.48
C THR A 28 12.94 -4.07 -10.51
N GLU A 29 13.46 -4.65 -9.43
CA GLU A 29 12.64 -5.30 -8.42
C GLU A 29 13.00 -4.74 -7.04
N ILE A 30 11.97 -4.40 -6.27
CA ILE A 30 12.09 -4.02 -4.86
C ILE A 30 10.96 -4.69 -4.09
N ASN A 31 11.26 -5.19 -2.90
CA ASN A 31 10.25 -5.73 -2.00
C ASN A 31 10.42 -5.05 -0.64
N GLU A 32 9.76 -3.91 -0.49
CA GLU A 32 9.71 -3.17 0.77
C GLU A 32 8.85 -3.94 1.78
N PRO A 33 9.33 -4.08 3.04
CA PRO A 33 8.55 -4.71 4.09
C PRO A 33 7.27 -3.92 4.36
N LEU A 34 6.34 -4.52 5.12
CA LEU A 34 5.25 -3.73 5.70
C LEU A 34 5.87 -2.65 6.61
N PRO A 35 5.32 -1.44 6.65
CA PRO A 35 5.79 -0.40 7.57
C PRO A 35 5.61 -0.85 9.03
N ASP A 36 6.65 -0.68 9.86
CA ASP A 36 6.75 -1.16 11.25
C ASP A 36 5.73 -0.56 12.25
N SER A 37 4.77 0.23 11.77
CA SER A 37 3.75 0.94 12.58
C SER A 37 2.32 0.45 12.28
N MET A 38 2.21 -0.72 11.66
CA MET A 38 0.99 -1.51 11.74
C MET A 38 1.14 -2.44 12.93
N MET A 39 0.35 -2.24 13.99
CA MET A 39 0.36 -3.09 15.17
C MET A 39 0.40 -4.58 14.77
N GLU A 40 1.26 -5.34 15.45
CA GLU A 40 1.26 -6.80 15.56
C GLU A 40 -0.05 -7.35 16.20
N ASP A 41 -1.21 -6.72 16.00
CA ASP A 41 -2.51 -7.24 16.43
C ASP A 41 -3.08 -8.20 15.38
N THR A 42 -2.23 -9.10 14.89
CA THR A 42 -2.71 -10.42 14.45
C THR A 42 -2.72 -11.28 15.70
N MET A 43 -3.79 -11.14 16.47
CA MET A 43 -4.18 -11.98 17.61
C MET A 43 -3.10 -12.96 18.06
N MET A 44 -2.37 -12.62 19.13
CA MET A 44 -1.82 -13.67 19.98
C MET A 44 -2.98 -14.64 20.24
N GLU A 45 -2.83 -15.90 19.82
CA GLU A 45 -3.74 -16.98 20.19
C GLU A 45 -3.84 -16.96 21.70
N ASP A 46 -4.90 -16.35 22.22
CA ASP A 46 -5.25 -16.43 23.61
C ASP A 46 -5.52 -17.91 23.89
N THR A 47 -4.58 -18.47 24.61
CA THR A 47 -4.65 -19.72 25.37
C THR A 47 -5.97 -19.80 26.12
N MET A 48 -6.99 -20.37 25.49
CA MET A 48 -8.19 -20.83 26.19
C MET A 48 -7.88 -22.22 26.75
N MET A 49 -7.54 -22.22 28.04
CA MET A 49 -7.37 -23.37 28.90
C MET A 49 -8.49 -24.40 28.67
N GLU A 50 -8.13 -25.68 28.57
CA GLU A 50 -9.10 -26.79 28.55
C GLU A 50 -10.01 -26.76 29.78
N ASP A 51 -11.31 -26.84 29.51
CA ASP A 51 -12.39 -27.09 30.47
C ASP A 51 -12.12 -28.34 31.32
N THR A 52 -11.90 -28.16 32.61
CA THR A 52 -12.19 -29.21 33.60
C THR A 52 -13.37 -28.77 34.46
N MET A 53 -14.55 -29.27 34.12
CA MET A 53 -15.75 -29.17 34.94
C MET A 53 -15.53 -29.93 36.27
N MET A 54 -15.67 -29.23 37.39
CA MET A 54 -15.97 -29.87 38.68
C MET A 54 -17.41 -29.52 39.08
N GLU A 55 -18.20 -30.56 39.31
CA GLU A 55 -19.59 -30.52 39.76
C GLU A 55 -19.76 -29.97 41.18
N ASP A 56 -20.86 -29.22 41.32
CA ASP A 56 -21.83 -29.09 42.43
C ASP A 56 -21.36 -29.14 43.90
N THR A 57 -21.67 -28.06 44.62
CA THR A 57 -22.29 -28.12 45.96
C THR A 57 -23.04 -26.81 46.27
N MET A 58 -24.33 -26.89 46.58
CA MET A 58 -25.20 -25.76 46.96
C MET A 58 -24.91 -25.24 48.37
N MET A 59 -24.97 -23.92 48.61
CA MET A 59 -25.39 -23.33 49.90
C MET A 59 -26.08 -21.96 49.71
N GLU A 60 -27.03 -21.71 50.60
CA GLU A 60 -28.16 -20.76 50.58
C GLU A 60 -27.86 -19.27 50.86
N ASP A 61 -28.86 -18.46 50.46
CA ASP A 61 -29.21 -17.06 50.75
C ASP A 61 -28.52 -16.32 51.92
N THR A 62 -28.18 -15.04 51.69
CA THR A 62 -28.44 -13.93 52.63
C THR A 62 -28.26 -12.57 51.93
N MET A 63 -29.27 -11.70 52.02
CA MET A 63 -29.24 -10.33 51.49
C MET A 63 -28.36 -9.41 52.36
N MET A 64 -27.59 -8.52 51.74
CA MET A 64 -27.11 -7.28 52.36
C MET A 64 -27.27 -6.08 51.41
N GLU A 65 -27.80 -5.00 51.98
CA GLU A 65 -28.19 -3.72 51.38
C GLU A 65 -27.01 -2.84 50.93
N ASP A 66 -27.31 -2.03 49.91
CA ASP A 66 -26.86 -0.67 49.60
C ASP A 66 -25.48 -0.18 50.08
N THR A 67 -24.59 0.04 49.12
CA THR A 67 -23.78 1.27 49.06
C THR A 67 -23.64 1.72 47.61
N MET A 68 -24.35 2.78 47.25
CA MET A 68 -24.09 3.51 46.01
C MET A 68 -22.71 4.16 46.10
N MET A 69 -21.78 3.74 45.25
CA MET A 69 -20.60 4.53 44.91
C MET A 69 -20.88 5.23 43.59
N GLU A 70 -21.26 6.50 43.68
CA GLU A 70 -21.18 7.45 42.57
C GLU A 70 -19.72 7.85 42.32
N ASP A 71 -19.44 8.04 41.03
CA ASP A 71 -18.41 8.89 40.44
C ASP A 71 -16.94 8.57 40.71
N THR A 72 -16.36 7.88 39.72
CA THR A 72 -15.56 8.63 38.73
C THR A 72 -15.74 7.95 37.39
N MET A 73 -16.52 8.58 36.52
CA MET A 73 -16.39 8.40 35.07
C MET A 73 -14.92 8.70 34.75
N MET A 74 -14.07 7.68 34.71
CA MET A 74 -12.91 7.77 33.84
C MET A 74 -13.54 8.05 32.47
N GLU A 75 -13.21 9.21 31.90
CA GLU A 75 -13.20 9.34 30.46
C GLU A 75 -12.27 8.23 29.96
N ASP A 76 -12.81 7.02 29.85
CA ASP A 76 -12.61 6.22 28.67
C ASP A 76 -12.89 7.22 27.57
N THR A 77 -11.79 7.81 27.11
CA THR A 77 -11.67 8.35 25.77
C THR A 77 -12.04 7.11 24.97
N MET A 78 -13.35 6.92 24.78
CA MET A 78 -13.94 5.77 24.13
C MET A 78 -13.13 5.74 22.86
N MET A 79 -12.26 4.74 22.78
CA MET A 79 -11.50 4.46 21.60
C MET A 79 -12.55 4.57 20.52
N GLU A 80 -12.45 5.63 19.72
CA GLU A 80 -13.14 5.67 18.45
C GLU A 80 -12.44 4.57 17.67
N ASP A 81 -12.83 3.33 17.97
CA ASP A 81 -12.88 2.21 17.06
C ASP A 81 -13.95 2.56 16.02
N THR A 82 -13.81 3.76 15.44
CA THR A 82 -14.24 4.06 14.10
C THR A 82 -13.42 3.09 13.29
N MET A 83 -13.95 1.89 13.09
CA MET A 83 -13.44 0.87 12.18
C MET A 83 -12.76 1.61 11.04
N ARG A 84 -11.42 1.69 11.08
CA ARG A 84 -10.71 2.65 10.25
C ARG A 84 -10.84 2.14 8.83
N LYS A 85 -11.75 2.76 8.09
CA LYS A 85 -12.20 2.36 6.76
C LYS A 85 -10.98 1.98 5.94
N SER A 86 -10.81 0.69 5.67
CA SER A 86 -9.67 0.21 4.89
C SER A 86 -9.96 0.42 3.40
N TYR A 87 -8.96 0.83 2.63
CA TYR A 87 -9.11 1.04 1.19
C TYR A 87 -8.20 0.07 0.44
N SER A 88 -8.74 -0.59 -0.58
CA SER A 88 -7.94 -1.46 -1.44
C SER A 88 -8.50 -1.52 -2.86
N GLY A 89 -7.67 -1.96 -3.80
CA GLY A 89 -8.09 -2.12 -5.19
C GLY A 89 -7.07 -2.90 -6.01
N THR A 90 -7.55 -3.63 -7.00
CA THR A 90 -6.72 -4.41 -7.92
C THR A 90 -6.33 -3.59 -9.15
N PHE A 91 -5.07 -3.64 -9.55
CA PHE A 91 -4.61 -2.98 -10.77
C PHE A 91 -5.13 -3.66 -12.03
N VAL A 92 -5.57 -2.83 -12.97
CA VAL A 92 -5.93 -3.22 -14.33
C VAL A 92 -5.13 -2.37 -15.31
N GLY A 93 -4.37 -3.00 -16.18
CA GLY A 93 -3.69 -2.35 -17.30
C GLY A 93 -4.67 -1.74 -18.31
N VAL A 94 -4.21 -0.77 -19.10
CA VAL A 94 -5.08 -0.06 -20.07
C VAL A 94 -5.54 -0.91 -21.26
N GLY A 95 -4.99 -2.10 -21.45
CA GLY A 95 -5.46 -3.07 -22.46
C GLY A 95 -5.06 -2.72 -23.90
N ASP A 96 -4.04 -1.90 -24.10
CA ASP A 96 -3.53 -1.53 -25.44
C ASP A 96 -2.47 -2.51 -25.98
N GLY A 97 -2.12 -3.54 -25.20
CA GLY A 97 -1.18 -4.60 -25.57
C GLY A 97 0.29 -4.27 -25.33
N ILE A 98 0.62 -3.04 -24.91
CA ILE A 98 2.01 -2.61 -24.65
C ILE A 98 2.20 -2.01 -23.26
N HIS A 99 1.15 -1.47 -22.67
CA HIS A 99 1.13 -1.00 -21.30
C HIS A 99 0.27 -1.94 -20.45
N ASP A 100 0.92 -2.57 -19.49
CA ASP A 100 0.29 -3.49 -18.55
C ASP A 100 0.73 -3.19 -17.12
N VAL A 101 -0.20 -3.36 -16.19
CA VAL A 101 -0.03 -3.20 -14.74
C VAL A 101 -0.93 -4.21 -14.04
N LYS A 102 -0.40 -4.88 -13.02
CA LYS A 102 -1.11 -5.82 -12.18
C LYS A 102 -0.57 -5.80 -10.74
N GLY A 103 -1.33 -6.42 -9.85
CA GLY A 103 -1.08 -6.44 -8.41
C GLY A 103 -2.21 -5.76 -7.66
N GLU A 104 -2.00 -5.54 -6.38
CA GLU A 104 -2.97 -4.88 -5.49
C GLU A 104 -2.44 -3.53 -5.02
N SER A 105 -3.36 -2.66 -4.65
CA SER A 105 -3.11 -1.42 -3.93
C SER A 105 -3.89 -1.46 -2.61
N ARG A 106 -3.25 -1.04 -1.52
CA ARG A 106 -3.86 -0.98 -0.19
C ARG A 106 -3.43 0.30 0.51
N VAL A 107 -4.36 0.95 1.20
CA VAL A 107 -4.03 2.03 2.12
C VAL A 107 -3.80 1.44 3.50
N LEU A 108 -2.61 1.68 4.04
CA LEU A 108 -2.20 1.31 5.38
C LEU A 108 -2.22 2.58 6.22
N PHE A 109 -3.02 2.55 7.27
CA PHE A 109 -3.10 3.64 8.23
C PHE A 109 -2.20 3.30 9.42
N LEU A 110 -1.20 4.13 9.67
CA LEU A 110 -0.16 3.87 10.65
C LEU A 110 -0.48 4.54 12.00
N ASP A 111 0.01 3.95 13.08
CA ASP A 111 -0.25 4.45 14.44
C ASP A 111 0.38 5.83 14.71
N ASP A 112 1.40 6.19 13.95
CA ASP A 112 2.04 7.52 14.02
C ASP A 112 1.26 8.61 13.28
N GLY A 113 0.10 8.27 12.74
CA GLY A 113 -0.81 9.17 12.01
C GLY A 113 -0.53 9.29 10.52
N ARG A 114 0.55 8.67 10.01
CA ARG A 114 0.84 8.65 8.58
C ARG A 114 -0.03 7.63 7.86
N ASP A 115 -0.37 7.95 6.62
CA ASP A 115 -1.06 7.04 5.72
C ASP A 115 -0.10 6.61 4.60
N VAL A 116 -0.12 5.33 4.25
CA VAL A 116 0.78 4.76 3.23
C VAL A 116 -0.04 4.02 2.20
N LEU A 117 0.15 4.37 0.93
CA LEU A 117 -0.28 3.54 -0.18
C LEU A 117 0.76 2.44 -0.43
N ARG A 118 0.37 1.19 -0.19
CA ARG A 118 1.16 0.01 -0.49
C ARG A 118 0.73 -0.61 -1.81
N LEU A 119 1.70 -0.88 -2.68
CA LEU A 119 1.54 -1.72 -3.87
C LEU A 119 2.03 -3.13 -3.54
N GLU A 120 1.21 -4.15 -3.80
CA GLU A 120 1.52 -5.55 -3.48
C GLU A 120 1.48 -6.45 -4.69
N ASN A 121 2.41 -7.41 -4.75
CA ASN A 121 2.60 -8.29 -5.91
C ASN A 121 2.65 -7.51 -7.22
N PHE A 122 3.17 -6.28 -7.14
CA PHE A 122 3.07 -5.29 -8.19
C PHE A 122 3.96 -5.69 -9.36
N LYS A 123 3.43 -5.50 -10.56
CA LYS A 123 4.21 -5.61 -11.79
C LYS A 123 3.66 -4.65 -12.83
N SER A 124 4.55 -3.87 -13.45
CA SER A 124 4.25 -3.06 -14.60
C SER A 124 5.21 -3.31 -15.76
N THR A 125 4.74 -3.03 -16.96
CA THR A 125 5.61 -2.73 -18.10
C THR A 125 6.52 -1.54 -17.78
N ASN A 126 7.70 -1.53 -18.40
CA ASN A 126 8.67 -0.47 -18.18
C ASN A 126 8.27 0.83 -18.89
N GLY A 127 8.49 1.95 -18.22
CA GLY A 127 8.34 3.29 -18.79
C GLY A 127 9.52 4.17 -18.42
N PRO A 128 9.83 5.22 -19.19
CA PRO A 128 11.01 6.04 -18.94
C PRO A 128 10.86 7.01 -17.77
N ASP A 129 9.63 7.27 -17.32
CA ASP A 129 9.31 8.32 -16.33
C ASP A 129 7.95 8.03 -15.65
N LEU A 130 7.85 6.87 -14.98
CA LEU A 130 6.63 6.41 -14.31
C LEU A 130 6.50 6.99 -12.90
N TYR A 131 5.27 7.35 -12.52
CA TYR A 131 4.89 7.88 -11.21
C TYR A 131 3.65 7.17 -10.67
N VAL A 132 3.50 7.23 -9.35
CA VAL A 132 2.30 6.79 -8.63
C VAL A 132 1.49 8.01 -8.23
N TYR A 133 0.27 8.12 -8.72
CA TYR A 133 -0.67 9.20 -8.38
C TYR A 133 -1.92 8.65 -7.70
N LEU A 134 -2.48 9.41 -6.77
CA LEU A 134 -3.90 9.33 -6.44
C LEU A 134 -4.66 10.37 -7.27
N SER A 135 -5.81 10.01 -7.83
CA SER A 135 -6.52 10.84 -8.82
C SER A 135 -8.03 10.75 -8.66
N THR A 136 -8.72 11.80 -9.10
CA THR A 136 -10.19 11.83 -9.18
C THR A 136 -10.76 11.07 -10.38
N ASP A 137 -9.91 10.71 -11.35
CA ASP A 137 -10.27 9.95 -12.55
C ASP A 137 -9.03 9.25 -13.15
N THR A 138 -9.24 8.44 -14.18
CA THR A 138 -8.17 7.74 -14.91
C THR A 138 -7.41 8.62 -15.93
N LYS A 139 -7.77 9.91 -16.04
CA LYS A 139 -7.15 10.86 -16.98
C LYS A 139 -6.13 11.79 -16.30
N ALA A 140 -5.94 11.61 -14.99
CA ALA A 140 -5.07 12.45 -14.17
C ALA A 140 -5.48 13.94 -14.17
N THR A 141 -6.79 14.25 -14.17
CA THR A 141 -7.28 15.64 -14.19
C THR A 141 -6.93 16.39 -12.90
N ASN A 142 -7.17 15.77 -11.75
CA ASN A 142 -6.77 16.29 -10.44
C ASN A 142 -6.01 15.19 -9.70
N ILE A 143 -4.77 15.48 -9.29
CA ILE A 143 -3.87 14.47 -8.75
C ILE A 143 -3.27 14.88 -7.40
N VAL A 144 -2.97 13.86 -6.60
CA VAL A 144 -1.97 13.88 -5.54
C VAL A 144 -0.79 13.04 -6.02
N ASN A 145 0.39 13.64 -6.15
CA ASN A 145 1.58 12.95 -6.64
C ASN A 145 2.34 12.31 -5.47
N LEU A 146 2.41 10.97 -5.44
CA LEU A 146 3.09 10.23 -4.38
C LEU A 146 4.58 9.97 -4.68
N GLY A 147 5.03 10.27 -5.90
CA GLY A 147 6.43 10.15 -6.31
C GLY A 147 6.65 9.25 -7.52
N ALA A 148 7.92 9.16 -7.93
CA ALA A 148 8.36 8.28 -9.01
C ALA A 148 8.18 6.81 -8.61
N LEU A 149 7.82 5.96 -9.58
CA LEU A 149 7.74 4.53 -9.38
C LEU A 149 9.15 3.99 -9.08
N LYS A 150 9.36 3.41 -7.88
CA LYS A 150 10.69 2.99 -7.43
C LYS A 150 11.21 1.77 -8.21
N ALA A 151 10.33 0.84 -8.53
CA ALA A 151 10.62 -0.34 -9.35
C ALA A 151 9.38 -0.83 -10.10
N ASN A 152 9.58 -1.50 -11.25
CA ASN A 152 8.46 -2.05 -12.02
C ASN A 152 8.00 -3.43 -11.53
N ILE A 153 8.67 -4.03 -10.54
CA ILE A 153 8.31 -5.30 -9.90
C ILE A 153 8.45 -5.20 -8.39
N GLY A 154 7.50 -5.80 -7.67
CA GLY A 154 7.58 -6.07 -6.24
C GLY A 154 6.93 -5.02 -5.34
N ASN A 155 6.90 -5.33 -4.05
CA ASN A 155 6.14 -4.58 -3.05
C ASN A 155 6.76 -3.22 -2.74
N GLN A 156 5.94 -2.17 -2.71
CA GLN A 156 6.40 -0.79 -2.58
C GLN A 156 5.45 0.06 -1.75
N ASN A 157 5.98 0.98 -0.95
CA ASN A 157 5.25 1.86 -0.05
C ASN A 157 5.42 3.33 -0.44
N TYR A 158 4.32 4.07 -0.49
CA TYR A 158 4.29 5.50 -0.84
C TYR A 158 3.53 6.28 0.23
N GLU A 159 4.15 7.30 0.78
CA GLU A 159 3.49 8.17 1.79
C GLU A 159 2.37 8.97 1.13
N ILE A 160 1.20 8.94 1.75
CA ILE A 160 0.03 9.73 1.35
C ILE A 160 0.07 11.03 2.16
N PRO A 161 0.03 12.21 1.52
CA PRO A 161 0.00 13.47 2.25
C PRO A 161 -1.20 13.57 3.21
N ASP A 162 -0.95 14.07 4.41
CA ASP A 162 -1.96 14.24 5.45
C ASP A 162 -3.20 14.98 4.94
N GLY A 163 -4.38 14.48 5.31
CA GLY A 163 -5.67 15.07 4.93
C GLY A 163 -6.07 14.83 3.47
N THR A 164 -5.40 13.93 2.75
CA THR A 164 -5.85 13.48 1.43
C THR A 164 -7.22 12.79 1.54
N ASP A 165 -8.21 13.33 0.84
CA ASP A 165 -9.56 12.73 0.76
C ASP A 165 -9.54 11.52 -0.19
N LEU A 166 -9.50 10.32 0.38
CA LEU A 166 -9.45 9.05 -0.36
C LEU A 166 -10.78 8.65 -1.01
N GLU A 167 -11.89 9.29 -0.65
CA GLU A 167 -13.16 9.11 -1.38
C GLU A 167 -13.14 9.91 -2.68
N LYS A 168 -12.50 11.08 -2.66
CA LYS A 168 -12.32 11.93 -3.83
C LYS A 168 -11.18 11.47 -4.74
N TYR A 169 -10.02 11.11 -4.17
CA TYR A 169 -8.83 10.68 -4.90
C TYR A 169 -8.70 9.15 -4.86
N ASN A 170 -9.76 8.46 -5.26
CA ASN A 170 -9.89 7.01 -5.14
C ASN A 170 -9.23 6.22 -6.28
N HIS A 171 -8.62 6.85 -7.29
CA HIS A 171 -7.90 6.13 -8.34
C HIS A 171 -6.39 6.18 -8.13
N VAL A 172 -5.77 5.01 -7.91
CA VAL A 172 -4.31 4.84 -7.98
C VAL A 172 -3.91 4.69 -9.43
N LEU A 173 -3.07 5.59 -9.95
CA LEU A 173 -2.60 5.57 -11.32
C LEU A 173 -1.10 5.26 -11.38
N ILE A 174 -0.72 4.38 -12.30
CA ILE A 174 0.66 4.29 -12.79
C ILE A 174 0.73 5.13 -14.07
N TRP A 175 1.35 6.30 -13.96
CA TRP A 175 1.31 7.34 -14.99
C TRP A 175 2.69 7.63 -15.55
N CYS A 176 2.85 7.66 -16.87
CA CYS A 176 4.06 8.16 -17.49
C CYS A 176 3.99 9.68 -17.64
N LYS A 177 4.73 10.41 -16.79
CA LYS A 177 4.69 11.87 -16.73
C LYS A 177 5.23 12.52 -18.01
N SER A 178 6.32 11.98 -18.58
CA SER A 178 6.92 12.50 -19.80
C SER A 178 6.02 12.41 -21.05
N PHE A 179 5.16 11.40 -21.13
CA PHE A 179 4.28 11.18 -22.29
C PHE A 179 2.80 11.45 -22.03
N SER A 180 2.42 11.77 -20.79
CA SER A 180 1.04 11.97 -20.37
C SER A 180 0.11 10.80 -20.72
N VAL A 181 0.57 9.57 -20.44
CA VAL A 181 -0.19 8.34 -20.72
C VAL A 181 -0.34 7.49 -19.45
N LEU A 182 -1.52 6.87 -19.33
CA LEU A 182 -1.82 5.90 -18.28
C LEU A 182 -1.28 4.53 -18.67
N PHE A 183 -0.62 3.83 -17.74
CA PHE A 183 -0.21 2.43 -17.92
C PHE A 183 -1.24 1.47 -17.34
N GLY A 184 -1.83 1.83 -16.20
CA GLY A 184 -2.87 1.08 -15.54
C GLY A 184 -3.30 1.78 -14.26
N SER A 185 -4.42 1.32 -13.72
CA SER A 185 -5.02 1.92 -12.53
C SER A 185 -5.67 0.89 -11.62
N ALA A 186 -5.76 1.21 -10.33
CA ALA A 186 -6.59 0.52 -9.37
C ALA A 186 -7.58 1.52 -8.77
N GLU A 187 -8.85 1.15 -8.65
CA GLU A 187 -9.85 1.94 -7.94
C GLU A 187 -9.90 1.46 -6.48
N LEU A 188 -9.67 2.37 -5.55
CA LEU A 188 -9.73 2.14 -4.12
C LEU A 188 -11.18 2.08 -3.68
N THR A 189 -11.60 0.91 -3.22
CA THR A 189 -12.88 0.70 -2.58
C THR A 189 -12.70 0.54 -1.09
N ALA A 190 -13.64 1.11 -0.36
CA ALA A 190 -13.76 0.89 1.07
C ALA A 190 -14.12 -0.57 1.34
N THR A 191 -13.35 -1.22 2.21
CA THR A 191 -13.72 -2.51 2.78
C THR A 191 -14.20 -2.25 4.20
N SER A 192 -15.45 -2.63 4.46
CA SER A 192 -16.09 -2.60 5.78
C SER A 192 -15.65 -3.76 6.65
#